data_AF-A0A5M3MPR6-F1
#
_entry.id   AF-A0A5M3MPR6-F1
#
_cell.length_a   1.000
_cell.length_b   1.000
_cell.length_c   1.000
_cell.angle_alpha   90.00
_cell.angle_beta   90.00
_cell.angle_gamma   90.00
#
_symmetry.space_group_name_H-M   'P 1'
#
loop_
_entity.id
_entity.type
_entity.pdbx_description
1 polymer ?
#
loop_
_entity_poly.entity_id
_entity_poly.type
_entity_poly.pdbx_seq_one_letter_code
_entity_poly.pdbx_strand_id
1 'polypeptide(L)'
;ISDGFSAKYGLAVVGHLLDTHGKDVNLGQDTGCAFSKTVNSSPLLGDKARKYNLKICVNAFHGYAHSRLCQLSFHPLYLPGAGLSDLEVMERVFSSSNSTARINRYASPFHFLQSLDLHFQQWDEDRYGDLSTFLYQKYRQAITIIADYTPAVKELCSRLAITESDINTWPECERSFLMSLKEEPDERKLSAAYVRAL
;
A
#
# COMPACT_ATOMS: atom_id res chain seq x y z
N ILE A 1 1.73 9.81 18.43
CA ILE A 1 2.68 8.77 18.90
C ILE A 1 3.92 8.93 18.04
N SER A 2 4.96 9.50 18.64
CA SER A 2 6.17 10.01 17.97
C SER A 2 7.36 9.55 18.78
N ASP A 3 7.84 8.35 18.46
CA ASP A 3 9.02 7.76 19.06
C ASP A 3 9.66 6.80 18.05
N GLY A 4 10.96 6.97 17.83
CA GLY A 4 11.77 6.27 16.82
C GLY A 4 11.88 4.75 16.99
N PHE A 5 11.04 4.11 17.81
CA PHE A 5 10.88 2.66 17.89
C PHE A 5 9.99 2.11 16.77
N SER A 6 8.99 2.87 16.31
CA SER A 6 8.00 2.38 15.34
C SER A 6 8.58 2.05 13.96
N ALA A 7 9.55 2.83 13.47
CA ALA A 7 10.14 2.58 12.15
C ALA A 7 11.11 1.39 12.11
N LYS A 8 11.74 1.02 13.24
CA LYS A 8 12.80 -0.01 13.27
C LYS A 8 12.28 -1.38 12.86
N TYR A 9 11.11 -1.76 13.37
CA TYR A 9 10.48 -3.03 13.01
C TYR A 9 10.07 -3.06 11.55
N GLY A 10 9.47 -1.98 11.04
CA GLY A 10 9.16 -1.85 9.61
C GLY A 10 10.41 -1.97 8.74
N LEU A 11 11.52 -1.33 9.12
CA LEU A 11 12.78 -1.45 8.40
C LEU A 11 13.34 -2.88 8.47
N ALA A 12 13.29 -3.54 9.63
CA ALA A 12 13.71 -4.93 9.76
C ALA A 12 12.87 -5.86 8.86
N VAL A 13 11.55 -5.65 8.80
CA VAL A 13 10.65 -6.37 7.89
C VAL A 13 11.05 -6.14 6.43
N VAL A 14 11.35 -4.89 6.03
CA VAL A 14 11.85 -4.60 4.67
C VAL A 14 13.17 -5.32 4.40
N GLY A 15 14.11 -5.31 5.35
CA GLY A 15 15.39 -6.01 5.22
C GLY A 15 15.18 -7.50 4.96
N HIS A 16 14.39 -8.14 5.83
CA HIS A 16 14.05 -9.56 5.72
C HIS A 16 13.32 -9.88 4.42
N LEU A 17 12.29 -9.10 4.06
CA LEU A 17 11.53 -9.26 2.82
C LEU A 17 12.45 -9.27 1.58
N LEU A 18 13.40 -8.33 1.53
CA LEU A 18 14.35 -8.23 0.41
C LEU A 18 15.41 -9.34 0.41
N ASP A 19 15.82 -9.84 1.58
CA ASP A 19 16.71 -11.00 1.68
C ASP A 19 16.02 -12.29 1.26
N THR A 20 14.74 -12.45 1.62
CA THR A 20 13.97 -13.67 1.34
C THR A 20 13.48 -13.74 -0.10
N HIS A 21 12.94 -12.63 -0.65
CA HIS A 21 12.26 -12.65 -1.94
C HIS A 21 13.02 -11.95 -3.07
N GLY A 22 14.07 -11.18 -2.75
CA GLY A 22 14.88 -10.52 -3.75
C GLY A 22 14.19 -9.30 -4.38
N LYS A 23 14.26 -9.21 -5.72
CA LYS A 23 13.85 -8.01 -6.47
C LYS A 23 12.37 -7.99 -6.77
N ASP A 24 11.87 -6.79 -7.08
CA ASP A 24 10.52 -6.56 -7.62
C ASP A 24 9.40 -6.99 -6.65
N VAL A 25 9.63 -6.77 -5.36
CA VAL A 25 8.68 -7.06 -4.29
C VAL A 25 7.86 -5.82 -3.96
N ASN A 26 6.58 -6.02 -3.70
CA ASN A 26 5.66 -4.99 -3.23
C ASN A 26 5.36 -5.18 -1.74
N LEU A 27 5.37 -4.08 -0.97
CA LEU A 27 5.00 -4.06 0.44
C LEU A 27 3.77 -3.16 0.63
N GLY A 28 2.69 -3.71 1.19
CA GLY A 28 1.54 -2.92 1.66
C GLY A 28 1.73 -2.44 3.09
N GLN A 29 1.43 -1.17 3.35
CA GLN A 29 1.38 -0.61 4.71
C GLN A 29 0.48 0.63 4.75
N ASP A 30 -0.33 0.79 5.81
CA ASP A 30 -1.29 1.90 5.98
C ASP A 30 -0.71 3.31 5.73
N THR A 31 0.51 3.54 6.21
CA THR A 31 1.23 4.81 6.06
C THR A 31 2.36 4.70 5.02
N GLY A 32 2.18 3.84 4.02
CA GLY A 32 3.20 3.48 3.03
C GLY A 32 3.83 4.69 2.33
N CYS A 33 3.07 5.76 2.14
CA CYS A 33 3.58 7.02 1.58
C CYS A 33 4.63 7.72 2.46
N ALA A 34 4.45 7.69 3.78
CA ALA A 34 5.42 8.21 4.73
C ALA A 34 6.54 7.20 4.96
N PHE A 35 6.20 5.91 5.08
CA PHE A 35 7.16 4.85 5.32
C PHE A 35 8.15 4.68 4.16
N SER A 36 7.72 4.90 2.91
CA SER A 36 8.59 4.95 1.73
C SER A 36 9.74 5.95 1.88
N LYS A 37 9.47 7.12 2.46
CA LYS A 37 10.52 8.13 2.72
C LYS A 37 11.50 7.63 3.77
N THR A 38 10.99 6.99 4.82
CA THR A 38 11.80 6.38 5.88
C THR A 38 12.73 5.30 5.33
N VAL A 39 12.22 4.39 4.48
CA VAL A 39 13.04 3.35 3.82
C VAL A 39 14.10 3.97 2.92
N ASN A 40 13.73 4.93 2.08
CA ASN A 40 14.66 5.56 1.14
C ASN A 40 15.78 6.36 1.83
N SER A 41 15.49 6.94 3.00
CA SER A 41 16.43 7.70 3.81
C SER A 41 17.26 6.82 4.75
N SER A 42 16.93 5.53 4.85
CA SER A 42 17.67 4.59 5.72
C SER A 42 19.07 4.35 5.16
N PRO A 43 20.14 4.60 5.93
CA PRO A 43 21.50 4.29 5.50
C PRO A 43 21.75 2.78 5.36
N LEU A 44 20.91 1.95 6.00
CA LEU A 44 21.03 0.49 5.96
C LEU A 44 20.31 -0.13 4.76
N LEU A 45 19.17 0.45 4.35
CA LEU A 45 18.25 -0.18 3.41
C LEU A 45 17.95 0.64 2.16
N GLY A 46 18.23 1.95 2.14
CA GLY A 46 17.86 2.82 1.03
C GLY A 46 18.46 2.35 -0.30
N ASP A 47 19.77 2.06 -0.33
CA ASP A 47 20.43 1.56 -1.54
C ASP A 47 19.93 0.17 -1.94
N LYS A 48 19.71 -0.72 -0.97
CA LYS A 48 19.20 -2.06 -1.21
C LYS A 48 17.79 -2.01 -1.78
N ALA A 49 16.89 -1.25 -1.16
CA ALA A 49 15.51 -1.07 -1.59
C ALA A 49 15.43 -0.50 -3.02
N ARG A 50 16.25 0.50 -3.36
CA ARG A 50 16.36 1.02 -4.73
C ARG A 50 16.90 -0.02 -5.70
N LYS A 51 18.02 -0.67 -5.37
CA LYS A 51 18.64 -1.71 -6.21
C LYS A 51 17.69 -2.90 -6.47
N TYR A 52 16.84 -3.21 -5.49
CA TYR A 52 15.91 -4.33 -5.54
C TYR A 52 14.53 -3.91 -6.06
N ASN A 53 14.34 -2.64 -6.45
CA ASN A 53 13.09 -2.12 -6.96
C ASN A 53 11.89 -2.40 -6.01
N LEU A 54 12.11 -2.20 -4.71
CA LEU A 54 11.04 -2.31 -3.71
C LEU A 54 9.97 -1.24 -4.01
N LYS A 55 8.72 -1.67 -4.19
CA LYS A 55 7.58 -0.75 -4.23
C LYS A 55 6.80 -0.84 -2.93
N ILE A 56 6.45 0.32 -2.39
CA ILE A 56 5.63 0.42 -1.18
C ILE A 56 4.28 0.99 -1.58
N CYS A 57 3.21 0.33 -1.17
CA CYS A 57 1.83 0.70 -1.43
C CYS A 57 1.15 1.08 -0.12
N VAL A 58 0.15 1.96 -0.19
CA VAL A 58 -0.84 2.10 0.88
C VAL A 58 -1.90 1.03 0.68
N ASN A 59 -2.37 0.38 1.75
CA ASN A 59 -3.41 -0.65 1.63
C ASN A 59 -4.68 -0.10 0.95
N ALA A 60 -5.45 -0.96 0.30
CA ALA A 60 -6.54 -0.53 -0.58
C ALA A 60 -7.64 0.24 0.15
N PHE A 61 -7.98 -0.13 1.39
CA PHE A 61 -9.00 0.59 2.16
C PHE A 61 -8.46 1.95 2.64
N HIS A 62 -7.28 1.93 3.27
CA HIS A 62 -6.64 3.13 3.79
C HIS A 62 -6.27 4.14 2.70
N GLY A 63 -5.96 3.67 1.49
CA GLY A 63 -5.51 4.52 0.39
C GLY A 63 -6.52 5.60 0.01
N TYR A 64 -7.83 5.31 0.07
CA TYR A 64 -8.87 6.31 -0.22
C TYR A 64 -8.96 7.44 0.81
N ALA A 65 -8.47 7.22 2.04
CA ALA A 65 -8.41 8.26 3.07
C ALA A 65 -7.25 9.26 2.86
N HIS A 66 -6.32 8.95 1.94
CA HIS A 66 -5.19 9.82 1.64
C HIS A 66 -5.55 10.86 0.57
N SER A 67 -4.79 11.96 0.52
CA SER A 67 -4.95 12.96 -0.54
C SER A 67 -4.86 12.35 -1.94
N ARG A 68 -5.54 12.94 -2.93
CA ARG A 68 -5.57 12.40 -4.29
C ARG A 68 -4.18 12.23 -4.92
N LEU A 69 -3.26 13.18 -4.67
CA LEU A 69 -1.85 13.06 -5.09
C LEU A 69 -1.15 11.84 -4.47
N CYS A 70 -1.45 11.52 -3.22
CA CYS A 70 -0.93 10.33 -2.56
C CYS A 70 -1.55 9.06 -3.16
N GLN A 71 -2.86 9.05 -3.43
CA GLN A 71 -3.53 7.92 -4.09
C GLN A 71 -2.88 7.59 -5.44
N LEU A 72 -2.69 8.59 -6.29
CA LEU A 72 -2.05 8.43 -7.60
C LEU A 72 -0.62 7.86 -7.52
N SER A 73 0.03 7.94 -6.36
CA SER A 73 1.43 7.52 -6.18
C SER A 73 1.57 6.21 -5.40
N PHE A 74 0.62 5.87 -4.54
CA PHE A 74 0.75 4.79 -3.56
C PHE A 74 -0.45 3.83 -3.50
N HIS A 75 -1.60 4.17 -4.07
CA HIS A 75 -2.77 3.30 -4.03
C HIS A 75 -2.58 2.12 -5.01
N PRO A 76 -2.90 0.87 -4.61
CA PRO A 76 -2.62 -0.33 -5.39
C PRO A 76 -3.25 -0.32 -6.79
N LEU A 77 -4.42 0.31 -6.93
CA LEU A 77 -5.08 0.54 -8.22
C LEU A 77 -4.17 1.23 -9.26
N TYR A 78 -3.30 2.15 -8.84
CA TYR A 78 -2.42 2.90 -9.74
C TYR A 78 -1.00 2.32 -9.78
N LEU A 79 -0.74 1.18 -9.13
CA LEU A 79 0.58 0.57 -9.04
C LEU A 79 0.61 -0.76 -9.80
N PRO A 80 1.21 -0.79 -11.01
CA PRO A 80 1.41 -2.02 -11.74
C PRO A 80 2.18 -3.05 -10.91
N GLY A 81 1.61 -4.24 -10.82
CA GLY A 81 2.13 -5.36 -10.04
C GLY A 81 1.52 -5.52 -8.64
N ALA A 82 0.68 -4.59 -8.16
CA ALA A 82 0.02 -4.74 -6.86
C ALA A 82 -0.99 -5.91 -6.81
N GLY A 83 -1.50 -6.33 -7.98
CA GLY A 83 -2.49 -7.39 -8.10
C GLY A 83 -3.86 -6.98 -7.55
N LEU A 84 -4.68 -7.97 -7.23
CA LEU A 84 -6.05 -7.78 -6.71
C LEU A 84 -6.14 -8.01 -5.19
N SER A 85 -5.01 -7.95 -4.47
CA SER A 85 -5.00 -7.99 -3.01
C SER A 85 -5.34 -6.62 -2.44
N ASP A 86 -6.03 -6.58 -1.32
CA ASP A 86 -6.27 -5.34 -0.57
C ASP A 86 -5.06 -4.92 0.28
N LEU A 87 -4.11 -5.84 0.46
CA LEU A 87 -2.89 -5.67 1.26
C LEU A 87 -3.12 -5.47 2.77
N GLU A 88 -4.33 -5.72 3.26
CA GLU A 88 -4.74 -5.58 4.68
C GLU A 88 -4.36 -6.81 5.53
N VAL A 89 -3.20 -7.44 5.25
CA VAL A 89 -2.81 -8.69 5.89
C VAL A 89 -2.36 -8.45 7.33
N MET A 90 -1.67 -7.34 7.60
CA MET A 90 -1.15 -7.03 8.93
C MET A 90 -2.26 -6.87 9.96
N GLU A 91 -3.35 -6.22 9.58
CA GLU A 91 -4.54 -6.01 10.41
C GLU A 91 -5.19 -7.35 10.76
N ARG A 92 -5.24 -8.28 9.80
CA ARG A 92 -5.74 -9.65 10.02
C ARG A 92 -4.84 -10.46 10.95
N VAL A 93 -3.52 -10.34 10.79
CA VAL A 93 -2.52 -10.97 11.68
C VAL A 93 -2.71 -10.47 13.12
N PHE A 94 -2.73 -9.15 13.31
CA PHE A 94 -2.91 -8.56 14.64
C PHE A 94 -4.27 -8.89 15.24
N SER A 95 -5.33 -8.86 14.44
CA SER A 95 -6.67 -9.25 14.89
C SER A 95 -6.70 -10.70 15.38
N SER A 96 -6.11 -11.63 14.63
CA SER A 96 -6.01 -13.04 15.01
C SER A 96 -5.23 -13.23 16.33
N SER A 97 -4.16 -12.47 16.52
CA SER A 97 -3.32 -12.54 17.73
C SER A 97 -4.06 -12.20 19.03
N ASN A 98 -5.17 -11.46 18.95
CA ASN A 98 -6.01 -11.15 20.13
C ASN A 98 -6.57 -12.40 20.81
N SER A 99 -6.70 -13.53 20.08
CA SER A 99 -7.11 -14.81 20.66
C SER A 99 -6.18 -15.28 21.78
N THR A 100 -4.89 -14.94 21.71
CA THR A 100 -3.89 -15.30 22.72
C THR A 100 -3.97 -14.42 23.98
N ALA A 101 -4.61 -13.25 23.91
CA ALA A 101 -4.58 -12.25 24.98
C ALA A 101 -5.14 -12.78 26.31
N ARG A 102 -6.16 -13.65 26.27
CA ARG A 102 -6.75 -14.25 27.48
C ARG A 102 -5.80 -15.21 28.18
N ILE A 103 -5.05 -16.00 27.40
CA ILE A 103 -4.07 -16.98 27.91
C ILE A 103 -2.85 -16.24 28.45
N ASN A 104 -2.46 -15.16 27.76
CA ASN A 104 -1.27 -14.38 28.06
C ASN A 104 -1.42 -13.43 29.26
N ARG A 105 -2.64 -13.11 29.70
CA ARG A 105 -2.89 -12.11 30.76
C ARG A 105 -2.15 -12.40 32.08
N TYR A 106 -2.02 -13.67 32.44
CA TYR A 106 -1.38 -14.10 33.69
C TYR A 106 -0.20 -15.04 33.45
N ALA A 107 0.28 -15.13 32.20
CA ALA A 107 1.40 -15.98 31.84
C ALA A 107 2.72 -15.41 32.38
N SER A 108 3.67 -16.28 32.71
CA SER A 108 5.05 -15.86 32.91
C SER A 108 5.62 -15.31 31.58
N PRO A 109 6.70 -14.50 31.61
CA PRO A 109 7.32 -14.00 30.38
C PRO A 109 7.69 -15.11 29.38
N PHE A 110 8.12 -16.27 29.90
CA PHE A 110 8.42 -17.43 29.06
C PHE A 110 7.17 -17.97 28.37
N HIS A 111 6.08 -18.20 29.11
CA HIS A 111 4.84 -18.74 28.53
C HIS A 111 4.13 -17.73 27.61
N PHE A 112 4.28 -16.43 27.89
CA PHE A 112 3.81 -15.37 26.99
C PHE A 112 4.46 -15.48 25.62
N LEU A 113 5.80 -15.56 25.58
CA LEU A 113 6.55 -15.70 24.32
C LEU A 113 6.24 -17.02 23.63
N GLN A 114 6.18 -18.12 24.38
CA GLN A 114 5.81 -19.44 23.86
C GLN A 114 4.42 -19.44 23.21
N SER A 115 3.43 -18.80 23.85
CA SER A 115 2.06 -18.74 23.30
C SER A 115 1.99 -17.88 22.03
N LEU A 116 2.76 -16.80 21.95
CA LEU A 116 2.82 -15.99 20.73
C LEU A 116 3.53 -16.73 19.59
N ASP A 117 4.64 -17.40 19.87
CA ASP A 117 5.39 -18.20 18.89
C ASP A 117 4.51 -19.30 18.31
N LEU A 118 3.86 -20.10 19.16
CA LEU A 118 2.93 -21.15 18.72
C LEU A 118 1.76 -20.58 17.90
N HIS A 119 1.22 -19.42 18.30
CA HIS A 119 0.15 -18.77 17.55
C HIS A 119 0.59 -18.38 16.14
N PHE A 120 1.77 -17.75 16.00
CA PHE A 120 2.25 -17.31 14.69
C PHE A 120 2.74 -18.47 13.81
N GLN A 121 3.26 -19.56 14.40
CA GLN A 121 3.56 -20.79 13.66
C GLN A 121 2.29 -21.39 13.06
N GLN A 122 1.23 -21.57 13.88
CA GLN A 122 -0.04 -22.07 13.37
C GLN A 122 -0.67 -21.13 12.33
N TRP A 123 -0.60 -19.83 12.57
CA TRP A 123 -1.13 -18.85 11.63
C TRP A 123 -0.42 -18.93 10.26
N ASP A 124 0.91 -19.10 10.26
CA ASP A 124 1.69 -19.27 9.03
C ASP A 124 1.33 -20.57 8.30
N GLU A 125 1.23 -21.69 9.01
CA GLU A 125 0.79 -22.98 8.45
C GLU A 125 -0.60 -22.89 7.81
N ASP A 126 -1.56 -22.26 8.50
CA ASP A 126 -2.91 -22.05 7.97
C ASP A 126 -2.89 -21.19 6.70
N ARG A 127 -2.14 -20.09 6.70
CA ARG A 127 -2.03 -19.21 5.52
C ARG A 127 -1.33 -19.87 4.35
N TYR A 128 -0.31 -20.70 4.63
CA TYR A 128 0.35 -21.47 3.61
C TYR A 128 -0.60 -22.49 2.98
N GLY A 129 -1.43 -23.16 3.80
CA GLY A 129 -2.51 -24.03 3.32
C GLY A 129 -3.54 -23.30 2.44
N ASP A 130 -3.92 -22.09 2.83
CA ASP A 130 -4.89 -21.25 2.11
C ASP A 130 -4.32 -20.62 0.82
N LEU A 131 -3.00 -20.56 0.67
CA LEU A 131 -2.33 -19.77 -0.38
C LEU A 131 -2.77 -20.16 -1.80
N SER A 132 -2.88 -21.47 -2.06
CA SER A 132 -3.28 -21.97 -3.39
C SER A 132 -4.72 -21.55 -3.74
N THR A 133 -5.63 -21.66 -2.78
CA THR A 133 -7.03 -21.23 -2.92
C THR A 133 -7.12 -19.72 -3.12
N PHE A 134 -6.37 -18.95 -2.34
CA PHE A 134 -6.31 -17.50 -2.48
C PHE A 134 -5.85 -17.09 -3.89
N LEU A 135 -4.74 -17.65 -4.38
CA LEU A 135 -4.22 -17.35 -5.72
C LEU A 135 -5.21 -17.76 -6.81
N TYR A 136 -5.82 -18.93 -6.70
CA TYR A 136 -6.84 -19.40 -7.65
C TYR A 136 -8.06 -18.46 -7.70
N GLN A 137 -8.56 -18.03 -6.54
CA GLN A 137 -9.68 -17.09 -6.46
C GLN A 137 -9.32 -15.73 -7.08
N LYS A 138 -8.13 -15.20 -6.79
CA LYS A 138 -7.65 -13.93 -7.37
C LYS A 138 -7.48 -14.03 -8.88
N TYR A 139 -6.97 -15.15 -9.39
CA TYR A 139 -6.87 -15.39 -10.82
C TYR A 139 -8.23 -15.43 -11.51
N ARG A 140 -9.21 -16.15 -10.94
CA ARG A 140 -10.58 -16.18 -11.47
C ARG A 140 -11.23 -14.80 -11.46
N GLN A 141 -11.05 -14.06 -10.36
CA GLN A 141 -11.52 -12.68 -10.25
C GLN A 141 -10.93 -11.81 -11.36
N ALA A 142 -9.64 -11.93 -11.65
CA ALA A 142 -8.99 -11.19 -12.73
C ALA A 142 -9.59 -11.52 -14.11
N ILE A 143 -9.83 -12.81 -14.40
CA ILE A 143 -10.48 -13.22 -15.66
C ILE A 143 -11.86 -12.58 -15.78
N THR A 144 -12.67 -12.66 -14.73
CA THR A 144 -14.01 -12.06 -14.72
C THR A 144 -13.95 -10.55 -14.95
N ILE A 145 -13.06 -9.83 -14.25
CA ILE A 145 -12.88 -8.38 -14.45
C ILE A 145 -12.50 -8.07 -15.91
N ILE A 146 -11.57 -8.83 -16.49
CA ILE A 146 -11.17 -8.61 -17.88
C ILE A 146 -12.36 -8.86 -18.82
N ALA A 147 -13.08 -9.98 -18.64
CA ALA A 147 -14.23 -10.33 -19.47
C ALA A 147 -15.36 -9.29 -19.39
N ASP A 148 -15.66 -8.79 -18.19
CA ASP A 148 -16.79 -7.89 -17.94
C ASP A 148 -16.46 -6.45 -18.34
N TYR A 149 -15.26 -5.95 -18.03
CA TYR A 149 -14.92 -4.54 -18.22
C TYR A 149 -14.25 -4.24 -19.56
N THR A 150 -13.62 -5.20 -20.24
CA THR A 150 -13.02 -4.95 -21.57
C THR A 150 -14.05 -4.46 -22.59
N PRO A 151 -15.25 -5.05 -22.72
CA PRO A 151 -16.28 -4.54 -23.63
C PRO A 151 -16.73 -3.12 -23.26
N ALA A 152 -16.94 -2.86 -21.96
CA ALA A 152 -17.36 -1.54 -21.48
C ALA A 152 -16.32 -0.45 -21.75
N VAL A 153 -15.03 -0.76 -21.56
CA VAL A 153 -13.93 0.15 -21.88
C VAL A 153 -13.85 0.40 -23.39
N LYS A 154 -14.00 -0.63 -24.22
CA LYS A 154 -14.00 -0.48 -25.69
C LYS A 154 -15.16 0.38 -26.18
N GLU A 155 -16.35 0.18 -25.63
CA GLU A 155 -17.52 1.01 -25.93
C GLU A 155 -17.29 2.47 -25.53
N LEU A 156 -16.75 2.71 -24.33
CA LEU A 156 -16.40 4.05 -23.85
C LEU A 156 -15.37 4.73 -24.76
N CYS A 157 -14.32 4.00 -25.16
CA CYS A 157 -13.29 4.47 -26.07
C CYS A 157 -13.88 4.89 -27.42
N SER A 158 -14.74 4.04 -28.01
CA SER A 158 -15.43 4.34 -29.26
C SER A 158 -16.32 5.59 -29.14
N ARG A 159 -17.13 5.66 -28.07
CA ARG A 159 -18.09 6.75 -27.85
C ARG A 159 -17.42 8.10 -27.61
N LEU A 160 -16.27 8.12 -26.92
CA LEU A 160 -15.55 9.35 -26.58
C LEU A 160 -14.43 9.68 -27.58
N ALA A 161 -14.24 8.86 -28.62
CA ALA A 161 -13.13 8.95 -29.56
C ALA A 161 -11.76 9.01 -28.86
N ILE A 162 -11.59 8.21 -27.81
CA ILE A 162 -10.34 8.05 -27.05
C ILE A 162 -9.79 6.64 -27.24
N THR A 163 -8.53 6.45 -26.91
CA THR A 163 -7.83 5.17 -26.94
C THR A 163 -7.46 4.71 -25.54
N GLU A 164 -7.15 3.42 -25.38
CA GLU A 164 -6.59 2.90 -24.12
C GLU A 164 -5.25 3.58 -23.76
N SER A 165 -4.48 4.02 -24.77
CA SER A 165 -3.26 4.79 -24.55
C SER A 165 -3.56 6.12 -23.85
N ASP A 166 -4.64 6.80 -24.23
CA ASP A 166 -5.05 8.05 -23.58
C ASP A 166 -5.37 7.80 -22.10
N ILE A 167 -6.13 6.73 -21.80
CA ILE A 167 -6.48 6.34 -20.42
C ILE A 167 -5.23 6.12 -19.57
N ASN A 168 -4.21 5.45 -20.12
CA ASN A 168 -2.96 5.20 -19.42
C ASN A 168 -2.18 6.48 -19.08
N THR A 169 -2.40 7.59 -19.80
CA THR A 169 -1.79 8.89 -19.47
C THR A 169 -2.53 9.64 -18.36
N TRP A 170 -3.81 9.34 -18.13
CA TRP A 170 -4.65 10.12 -17.22
C TRP A 170 -4.12 10.24 -15.78
N PRO A 171 -3.57 9.18 -15.15
CA PRO A 171 -3.00 9.31 -13.81
C PRO A 171 -1.87 10.35 -13.74
N GLU A 172 -1.03 10.45 -14.78
CA GLU A 172 0.04 11.44 -14.83
C GLU A 172 -0.48 12.84 -15.16
N CYS A 173 -1.45 12.95 -16.07
CA CYS A 173 -2.13 14.21 -16.37
C CYS A 173 -2.81 14.78 -15.11
N GLU A 174 -3.54 13.95 -14.37
CA GLU A 174 -4.18 14.32 -13.11
C GLU A 174 -3.14 14.72 -12.06
N ARG A 175 -2.04 13.97 -11.94
CA ARG A 175 -0.94 14.31 -11.02
C ARG A 175 -0.35 15.68 -11.35
N SER A 176 -0.07 15.94 -12.63
CA SER A 176 0.49 17.21 -13.10
C SER A 176 -0.45 18.37 -12.82
N PHE A 177 -1.75 18.20 -13.10
CA PHE A 177 -2.79 19.18 -12.77
C PHE A 177 -2.88 19.45 -11.26
N LEU A 178 -2.91 18.42 -10.43
CA LEU A 178 -3.01 18.60 -8.98
C LEU A 178 -1.73 19.22 -8.37
N MET A 179 -0.57 18.96 -8.96
CA MET A 179 0.68 19.62 -8.55
C MET A 179 0.69 21.10 -8.92
N SER A 180 0.15 21.50 -10.08
CA SER A 180 0.07 22.91 -10.45
C SER A 180 -0.89 23.70 -9.55
N LEU A 181 -1.84 23.04 -8.90
CA LEU A 181 -2.75 23.63 -7.92
C LEU A 181 -2.18 23.75 -6.49
N LYS A 182 -1.00 23.18 -6.20
CA LYS A 182 -0.40 23.31 -4.86
C LYS A 182 0.01 24.74 -4.54
N GLU A 183 0.41 25.50 -5.55
CA GLU A 183 0.69 26.92 -5.38
C GLU A 183 -0.56 27.71 -5.72
N GLU A 184 -1.05 28.47 -4.75
CA GLU A 184 -2.17 29.37 -4.97
C GLU A 184 -1.77 30.41 -6.04
N PRO A 185 -2.58 30.62 -7.10
CA PRO A 185 -2.25 31.60 -8.14
C PRO A 185 -1.98 32.96 -7.51
N ASP A 186 -0.95 33.66 -7.99
CA ASP A 186 -0.52 34.93 -7.37
C ASP A 186 -1.65 35.98 -7.35
N GLU A 187 -2.55 35.95 -8.33
CA GLU A 187 -3.77 36.77 -8.37
C GLU A 187 -4.72 36.49 -7.19
N ARG A 188 -4.85 35.23 -6.76
CA ARG A 188 -5.67 34.85 -5.59
C ARG A 188 -4.98 35.21 -4.30
N LYS A 189 -3.66 35.02 -4.19
CA LYS A 189 -2.87 35.48 -3.05
C LYS A 189 -2.99 37.00 -2.88
N LEU A 190 -2.88 37.75 -3.99
CA LEU A 190 -3.02 39.21 -4.02
C LEU A 190 -4.44 39.65 -3.63
N SER A 191 -5.47 38.99 -4.16
CA SER A 191 -6.87 39.29 -3.82
C SER A 191 -7.19 38.99 -2.35
N ALA A 192 -6.70 37.87 -1.81
CA ALA A 192 -6.84 37.52 -0.41
C ALA A 192 -6.07 38.48 0.52
N ALA A 193 -4.87 38.91 0.11
CA ALA A 193 -4.11 39.93 0.82
C ALA A 193 -4.81 41.29 0.82
N TYR A 194 -5.41 41.69 -0.32
CA TYR A 194 -6.20 42.91 -0.43
C TYR A 194 -7.43 42.89 0.48
N VAL A 195 -8.19 41.79 0.50
CA VAL A 195 -9.35 41.63 1.40
C VAL A 195 -8.94 41.64 2.88
N ARG A 196 -7.79 41.08 3.25
CA ARG A 196 -7.27 41.15 4.63
C ARG A 196 -6.76 42.54 5.03
N ALA A 197 -6.48 43.41 4.06
CA ALA A 197 -6.00 44.76 4.30
C ALA A 197 -7.13 45.80 4.41
N LEU A 198 -8.39 45.38 4.14
CA LEU A 198 -9.62 46.13 4.42
C LEU A 198 -10.11 45.84 5.84
#